data_AF-A0A0D2WAH7-F1
#
_entry.id   AF-A0A0D2WAH7-F1
#
_cell.length_a   1.000
_cell.length_b   1.000
_cell.length_c   1.000
_cell.angle_alpha   90.00
_cell.angle_beta   90.00
_cell.angle_gamma   90.00
#
_symmetry.space_group_name_H-M   'P 1'
#
loop_
_entity.id
_entity.type
_entity.pdbx_description
1 polymer ?
#
loop_
_entity_poly.entity_id
_entity_poly.type
_entity_poly.pdbx_seq_one_letter_code
_entity_poly.pdbx_strand_id
1 'polypeptide(L)'
;MQENSLFNILDPMVVKDGPEQEIIVVALLAKRCLNLNGKKRPTMKQVALELELIKASGGNVIEDHGDEESEIDDIIHSWETNPSCSLSRTVTTNSETFPLNSSF
;
A
#
# COMPACT_ATOMS: atom_id res chain seq x y z
N MET A 1 19.05 -11.94 -5.76
CA MET A 1 19.37 -10.62 -5.20
C MET A 1 20.20 -10.90 -3.96
N GLN A 2 21.37 -10.29 -3.79
CA GLN A 2 22.09 -10.43 -2.52
C GLN A 2 21.13 -9.92 -1.44
N GLU A 3 20.85 -10.77 -0.45
CA GLU A 3 20.10 -10.38 0.73
C GLU A 3 20.77 -9.11 1.32
N ASN A 4 20.00 -8.24 1.97
CA ASN A 4 20.53 -7.05 2.68
C ASN A 4 21.26 -5.97 1.84
N SER A 5 20.88 -5.75 0.58
CA SER A 5 21.44 -4.67 -0.28
C SER A 5 20.58 -3.40 -0.41
N LEU A 6 19.43 -3.30 0.25
CA LEU A 6 18.47 -2.19 0.06
C LEU A 6 19.14 -0.81 0.25
N PHE A 7 19.82 -0.58 1.36
CA PHE A 7 20.45 0.70 1.64
C PHE A 7 21.65 1.03 0.74
N ASN A 8 22.19 0.04 0.01
CA ASN A 8 23.30 0.26 -0.91
C ASN A 8 22.84 0.79 -2.28
N ILE A 9 21.55 0.64 -2.61
CA ILE A 9 20.97 1.07 -3.90
C ILE A 9 20.13 2.35 -3.79
N LEU A 10 19.77 2.74 -2.57
CA LEU A 10 18.99 3.93 -2.32
C LEU A 10 19.82 5.20 -2.51
N ASP A 11 19.14 6.28 -2.88
CA ASP A 11 19.76 7.60 -2.92
C ASP A 11 20.32 7.95 -1.52
N PRO A 12 21.59 8.40 -1.41
CA PRO A 12 22.18 8.74 -0.13
C PRO A 12 21.38 9.77 0.70
N MET A 13 20.66 10.68 0.03
CA MET A 13 19.79 11.66 0.70
C MET A 13 18.59 10.99 1.36
N VAL A 14 18.01 9.98 0.71
CA VAL A 14 16.89 9.19 1.27
C VAL A 14 17.34 8.41 2.49
N VAL A 15 18.53 7.79 2.44
CA VAL A 15 19.08 7.03 3.57
C VAL A 15 19.39 7.93 4.77
N LYS A 16 19.83 9.16 4.51
CA LYS A 16 20.20 10.12 5.56
C LYS A 16 18.98 10.76 6.23
N ASP A 17 18.00 11.15 5.44
CA ASP A 17 16.90 12.03 5.90
C ASP A 17 15.59 11.27 6.13
N GLY A 18 15.44 10.06 5.55
CA GLY A 18 14.23 9.25 5.67
C GLY A 18 14.26 8.30 6.89
N PRO A 19 13.12 8.11 7.59
CA PRO A 19 13.03 7.12 8.65
C PRO A 19 13.16 5.70 8.08
N GLU A 20 14.05 4.90 8.67
CA GLU A 20 14.41 3.56 8.20
C GLU A 20 13.17 2.67 7.97
N GLN A 21 12.20 2.74 8.88
CA GLN A 21 10.99 1.93 8.80
C GLN A 21 10.14 2.29 7.57
N GLU A 22 9.96 3.57 7.26
CA GLU A 22 9.20 3.97 6.07
C GLU A 22 9.93 3.56 4.79
N ILE A 23 11.27 3.68 4.78
CA ILE A 23 12.10 3.23 3.65
C ILE A 23 11.88 1.74 3.38
N ILE A 24 11.91 0.91 4.43
CA ILE A 24 11.70 -0.54 4.32
C ILE A 24 10.29 -0.84 3.80
N VAL A 25 9.25 -0.21 4.36
CA VAL A 25 7.86 -0.48 3.97
C VAL A 25 7.61 -0.07 2.51
N VAL A 26 8.11 1.09 2.09
CA VAL A 26 8.01 1.53 0.68
C VAL A 26 8.80 0.60 -0.24
N ALA A 27 9.96 0.11 0.18
CA ALA A 27 10.74 -0.85 -0.60
C ALA A 27 10.02 -2.19 -0.77
N LEU A 28 9.32 -2.68 0.27
CA LEU A 28 8.50 -3.88 0.19
C LEU A 28 7.31 -3.70 -0.78
N LEU A 29 6.66 -2.53 -0.75
CA LEU A 29 5.62 -2.18 -1.72
C LEU A 29 6.18 -2.14 -3.16
N ALA A 30 7.34 -1.51 -3.36
CA ALA A 30 8.00 -1.47 -4.67
C ALA A 30 8.37 -2.88 -5.16
N LYS A 31 8.85 -3.77 -4.28
CA LYS A 31 9.13 -5.18 -4.60
C LYS A 31 7.87 -5.90 -5.10
N ARG A 32 6.71 -5.67 -4.48
CA ARG A 32 5.43 -6.22 -4.94
C ARG A 32 4.99 -5.63 -6.30
N CYS A 33 5.15 -4.32 -6.50
CA CYS A 33 4.85 -3.66 -7.78
C CYS A 33 5.72 -4.17 -8.94
N LEU A 34 6.98 -4.51 -8.67
CA LEU A 34 7.94 -4.98 -9.65
C LEU A 34 7.93 -6.51 -9.85
N ASN A 35 6.92 -7.21 -9.32
CA ASN A 35 6.82 -8.65 -9.49
C ASN A 35 6.86 -9.05 -10.98
N LEU A 36 7.66 -10.05 -11.32
CA LEU A 36 7.78 -10.54 -12.71
C LEU A 36 6.47 -11.16 -13.20
N ASN A 37 5.68 -11.74 -12.29
CA ASN A 37 4.33 -12.19 -12.60
C ASN A 37 3.34 -11.02 -12.46
N GLY A 38 2.84 -10.53 -13.59
CA GLY A 38 1.89 -9.42 -13.64
C GLY A 38 0.60 -9.65 -12.85
N LYS A 39 0.15 -10.90 -12.70
CA LYS A 39 -1.04 -11.24 -11.90
C LYS A 39 -0.83 -11.08 -10.39
N LYS A 40 0.43 -11.12 -9.94
CA LYS A 40 0.81 -10.91 -8.53
C LYS A 40 1.10 -9.44 -8.21
N ARG A 41 1.07 -8.55 -9.20
CA ARG A 41 1.27 -7.11 -8.96
C ARG A 41 0.01 -6.53 -8.31
N PRO A 42 0.16 -5.65 -7.31
CA PRO A 42 -0.97 -4.93 -6.76
C PRO A 42 -1.60 -4.02 -7.83
N THR A 43 -2.89 -3.78 -7.70
CA THR A 43 -3.58 -2.76 -8.49
C THR A 43 -3.17 -1.37 -8.04
N MET A 44 -3.23 -0.37 -8.92
CA MET A 44 -2.91 1.02 -8.54
C MET A 44 -3.79 1.56 -7.41
N LYS A 45 -5.03 1.04 -7.26
CA LYS A 45 -5.90 1.38 -6.13
C LYS A 45 -5.31 0.87 -4.81
N GLN A 46 -4.81 -0.36 -4.77
CA GLN A 46 -4.14 -0.90 -3.58
C GLN A 46 -2.85 -0.14 -3.27
N VAL A 47 -2.04 0.16 -4.30
CA VAL A 47 -0.81 0.94 -4.14
C VAL A 47 -1.11 2.33 -3.56
N ALA A 48 -2.14 3.02 -4.05
CA ALA A 48 -2.54 4.33 -3.53
C ALA A 48 -2.96 4.26 -2.05
N LEU A 49 -3.80 3.29 -1.69
CA LEU A 49 -4.24 3.10 -0.30
C LEU A 49 -3.08 2.78 0.65
N GLU A 50 -2.16 1.91 0.24
CA GLU A 50 -1.00 1.57 1.06
C GLU A 50 -0.07 2.78 1.26
N LEU A 51 0.15 3.59 0.23
CA LEU A 51 0.93 4.83 0.36
C LEU A 51 0.25 5.87 1.25
N GLU A 52 -1.08 5.99 1.17
CA GLU A 52 -1.85 6.84 2.09
C GLU A 52 -1.70 6.36 3.54
N LEU A 53 -1.72 5.04 3.76
CA LEU A 53 -1.54 4.46 5.09
C LEU A 53 -0.13 4.70 5.64
N ILE A 54 0.92 4.48 4.84
CA ILE A 54 2.32 4.71 5.25
C ILE A 54 2.50 6.15 5.72
N LYS A 55 1.96 7.11 4.97
CA LYS A 55 1.97 8.53 5.34
C LYS A 55 1.19 8.82 6.64
N ALA A 56 0.07 8.14 6.85
CA ALA A 56 -0.78 8.36 8.01
C ALA A 56 -0.25 7.69 9.29
N SER A 57 0.47 6.58 9.15
CA SER A 57 0.94 5.76 10.27
C SER A 57 2.33 6.19 10.78
N GLY A 58 3.08 6.97 10.00
CA GLY A 58 4.47 7.32 10.35
C GLY A 58 5.38 6.10 10.38
N GLY A 59 5.09 5.09 9.55
CA GLY A 59 5.95 3.92 9.35
C GLY A 59 5.65 2.69 10.20
N ASN A 60 4.63 2.67 11.08
CA ASN A 60 4.29 1.47 11.86
C ASN A 60 3.27 0.57 11.13
N VAL A 61 3.70 -0.29 10.21
CA VAL A 61 2.88 -1.44 9.76
C VAL A 61 3.70 -2.73 9.75
N ILE A 62 2.97 -3.80 10.11
CA ILE A 62 3.34 -5.17 10.47
C ILE A 62 4.25 -5.85 9.44
N GLU A 63 5.29 -6.51 9.95
CA GLU A 63 6.19 -7.38 9.19
C GLU A 63 5.42 -8.53 8.52
N ASP A 64 5.47 -8.56 7.20
CA ASP A 64 5.15 -9.75 6.40
C ASP A 64 6.44 -10.60 6.35
N HIS A 65 6.51 -11.63 7.19
CA HIS A 65 7.57 -12.64 7.15
C HIS A 65 7.41 -13.42 5.85
N GLY A 66 8.16 -13.02 4.82
CA GLY A 66 8.38 -13.89 3.68
C GLY A 66 9.10 -15.14 4.16
N ASP A 67 8.52 -16.30 3.92
CA ASP A 67 9.13 -17.37 3.15
C ASP A 67 8.09 -18.48 2.88
N GLU A 68 8.25 -19.12 1.72
CA GLU A 68 7.55 -20.30 1.21
C GLU A 68 6.38 -20.08 0.24
N GLU A 69 6.57 -20.65 -0.95
CA GLU A 69 5.59 -20.85 -2.00
C GLU A 69 4.47 -21.78 -1.47
N SER A 70 3.42 -21.22 -0.86
CA SER A 70 2.19 -21.97 -0.55
C SER A 70 1.01 -21.00 -0.44
N GLU A 71 0.01 -21.18 -1.30
CA GLU A 71 -1.40 -20.79 -1.15
C GLU A 71 -1.70 -19.54 -0.29
N ILE A 72 -1.37 -18.35 -0.80
CA ILE A 72 -1.71 -17.05 -0.19
C ILE A 72 -3.11 -16.51 -0.57
N ASP A 73 -4.00 -17.37 -1.08
CA ASP A 73 -5.39 -16.96 -1.39
C ASP A 73 -6.27 -16.85 -0.11
N ASP A 74 -5.85 -17.47 1.00
CA ASP A 74 -6.70 -17.59 2.20
C ASP A 74 -6.57 -16.44 3.20
N ILE A 75 -5.55 -15.59 3.13
CA ILE A 75 -5.37 -14.48 4.09
C ILE A 75 -6.14 -13.21 3.69
N ILE A 76 -6.46 -13.03 2.39
CA ILE A 76 -7.30 -11.89 1.94
C ILE A 76 -8.76 -12.06 2.37
N HIS A 77 -9.21 -13.27 2.71
CA HIS A 77 -10.55 -13.47 3.28
C HIS A 77 -10.67 -13.07 4.77
N SER A 78 -9.56 -12.81 5.48
CA SER A 78 -9.61 -12.57 6.92
C SER A 78 -9.88 -11.12 7.35
N TRP A 79 -9.58 -10.12 6.53
CA TRP A 79 -9.90 -8.71 6.89
C TRP A 79 -11.31 -8.25 6.53
N GLU A 80 -12.14 -9.12 5.94
CA GLU A 80 -13.58 -8.85 5.75
C GLU A 80 -14.47 -9.39 6.88
N THR A 81 -13.91 -10.00 7.94
CA THR A 81 -14.69 -10.50 9.08
C THR A 81 -14.32 -9.79 10.39
N ASN A 82 -14.74 -8.53 10.51
CA ASN A 82 -15.08 -7.96 11.82
C ASN A 82 -16.59 -7.69 11.85
N PRO A 83 -17.41 -8.59 12.41
CA PRO A 83 -18.84 -8.35 12.58
C PRO A 83 -19.06 -7.57 13.89
N SER A 84 -18.66 -6.30 13.93
CA SER A 84 -19.21 -5.34 14.89
C SER A 84 -18.86 -3.90 14.50
N CYS A 85 -19.65 -3.32 13.60
CA CYS A 85 -20.11 -1.95 13.78
C CYS A 85 -21.33 -1.75 12.89
N SER A 86 -22.52 -1.87 13.47
CA SER A 86 -23.76 -1.41 12.84
C SER A 86 -23.63 0.09 12.58
N LEU A 87 -23.33 0.47 11.34
CA LEU A 87 -23.57 1.83 10.88
C LEU A 87 -24.15 1.77 9.48
N SER A 88 -25.48 1.83 9.42
CA SER A 88 -26.23 2.13 8.20
C SER A 88 -25.73 3.48 7.66
N ARG A 89 -24.81 3.46 6.70
CA ARG A 89 -24.48 4.66 5.91
C ARG A 89 -25.57 4.82 4.85
N THR A 90 -26.59 5.61 5.18
CA THR A 90 -27.47 6.22 4.19
C THR A 90 -26.62 7.09 3.26
N VAL A 91 -26.66 6.80 1.97
CA VAL A 91 -26.10 7.68 0.94
C VAL A 91 -27.02 8.89 0.82
N THR A 92 -26.65 10.01 1.43
CA THR A 92 -27.25 11.30 1.08
C THR A 92 -26.47 11.83 -0.12
N THR A 93 -27.03 11.62 -1.31
CA THR A 93 -26.58 12.28 -2.53
C THR A 93 -26.88 13.76 -2.41
N ASN A 94 -25.88 14.55 -2.05
CA ASN A 94 -25.95 16.01 -2.19
C ASN A 94 -25.53 16.30 -3.62
N SER A 95 -26.52 16.44 -4.50
CA SER A 95 -26.32 16.93 -5.86
C SER A 95 -25.88 18.40 -5.82
N GLU A 96 -24.57 18.63 -5.83
CA GLU A 96 -23.97 19.91 -6.21
C GLU A 96 -23.25 19.69 -7.55
N THR A 97 -23.97 20.00 -8.63
CA THR A 97 -23.46 20.05 -9.99
C THR A 97 -22.45 21.18 -10.10
N PHE A 98 -21.15 20.88 -10.14
CA PHE A 98 -20.14 21.87 -10.51
C PHE A 98 -19.96 21.87 -12.04
N PRO A 99 -20.06 23.04 -12.70
CA PRO A 99 -19.99 23.13 -14.14
C PRO A 99 -18.56 22.85 -14.64
N LEU A 100 -18.47 22.07 -15.72
CA LEU A 100 -17.29 21.99 -16.56
C LEU A 100 -17.01 23.38 -17.14
N ASN A 101 -16.04 24.11 -16.58
CA ASN A 101 -15.41 25.18 -17.34
C ASN A 101 -14.39 24.54 -18.29
N SER A 102 -14.69 24.62 -19.57
CA SER A 102 -13.74 24.50 -20.65
C SER A 102 -13.53 25.90 -21.17
N SER A 103 -12.30 26.42 -21.11
CA SER A 103 -11.89 27.56 -21.92
C SER A 103 -10.67 27.16 -22.72
N PHE A 104 -10.81 27.27 -24.04
CA PHE A 104 -9.71 27.36 -24.99
C PHE A 104 -8.94 28.68 -24.78
#